data_AF-X1GGR8-F1
#
_entry.id   AF-X1GGR8-F1
#
_cell.length_a   1.000
_cell.length_b   1.000
_cell.length_c   1.000
_cell.angle_alpha   90.00
_cell.angle_beta   90.00
_cell.angle_gamma   90.00
#
_symmetry.space_group_name_H-M   'P 1'
#
loop_
_entity.id
_entity.type
_entity.pdbx_description
1 polymer ?
#
loop_
_entity_poly.entity_id
_entity_poly.type
_entity_poly.pdbx_seq_one_letter_code
_entity_poly.pdbx_strand_id
1 'polypeptide(L)'
;MSKMSDFDISNLFYYMNRFDDLNPYEFENMVAQMLHCKGWKNVELTSRSADKGRDIIGYDKKGRKVYIEVKQHQKKIGRPIIQKLHSIMV
;
A
#
# COMPACT_ATOMS: atom_id res chain seq x y z
N MET A 1 22.57 15.82 -12.32
CA MET A 1 22.04 14.67 -11.57
C MET A 1 21.26 15.21 -10.38
N SER A 2 19.94 15.35 -10.52
CA SER A 2 19.09 15.85 -9.43
C SER A 2 19.21 14.88 -8.25
N LYS A 3 19.60 15.42 -7.09
CA LYS A 3 19.47 14.75 -5.80
C LYS A 3 18.04 14.20 -5.73
N MET A 4 17.89 12.88 -5.72
CA MET A 4 16.61 12.23 -5.51
C MET A 4 16.30 12.47 -4.04
N SER A 5 15.53 13.53 -3.81
CA SER A 5 15.37 14.28 -2.56
C SER A 5 15.03 13.40 -1.38
N ASP A 6 15.68 13.68 -0.26
CA ASP A 6 15.19 13.59 1.12
C ASP A 6 13.76 13.02 1.22
N PHE A 7 13.68 11.70 1.35
CA PHE A 7 12.44 10.99 1.60
C PHE A 7 11.98 11.33 3.00
N ASP A 8 10.77 11.88 3.13
CA ASP A 8 10.26 12.35 4.42
C ASP A 8 9.81 11.17 5.29
N ILE A 9 10.77 10.50 5.93
CA ILE A 9 10.51 9.46 6.95
C ILE A 9 9.57 9.99 8.04
N SER A 10 9.53 11.31 8.25
CA SER A 10 8.58 11.96 9.16
C SER A 10 7.13 11.69 8.78
N ASN A 11 6.82 11.59 7.49
CA ASN A 11 5.47 11.25 7.02
C ASN A 11 5.09 9.80 7.34
N LEU A 12 6.03 8.86 7.23
CA LEU A 12 5.79 7.47 7.62
C LEU A 12 5.59 7.34 9.14
N PHE A 13 6.42 8.03 9.95
CA PHE A 13 6.24 8.09 11.41
C PHE A 13 4.92 8.75 11.80
N TYR A 14 4.50 9.80 11.09
CA TYR A 14 3.21 10.46 11.28
C TYR A 14 2.05 9.46 11.10
N TYR A 15 2.07 8.67 10.03
CA TYR A 15 1.06 7.64 9.81
C TYR A 15 1.10 6.53 10.87
N MET A 16 2.30 6.08 11.26
CA MET A 16 2.45 5.04 12.29
C MET A 16 1.90 5.47 13.65
N ASN A 17 2.08 6.73 14.04
CA ASN A 17 1.55 7.26 15.30
C ASN A 17 0.02 7.43 15.31
N ARG A 18 -0.62 7.42 14.14
CA ARG A 18 -2.07 7.59 13.97
C ARG A 18 -2.73 6.37 13.33
N PHE A 19 -2.07 5.21 13.37
CA PHE A 19 -2.45 4.03 12.59
C PHE A 19 -3.93 3.64 12.77
N ASP A 20 -4.44 3.71 14.00
CA ASP A 20 -5.82 3.34 14.32
C ASP A 20 -6.85 4.38 13.82
N ASP A 21 -6.42 5.61 13.57
CA ASP A 21 -7.26 6.74 13.14
C ASP A 21 -7.13 7.05 11.65
N LEU A 22 -6.33 6.30 10.90
CA LEU A 22 -6.18 6.51 9.46
C LEU A 22 -7.48 6.17 8.75
N ASN A 23 -7.91 7.06 7.85
CA ASN A 23 -8.93 6.68 6.88
C ASN A 23 -8.34 5.71 5.82
N PRO A 24 -9.16 4.97 5.07
CA PRO A 24 -8.67 3.98 4.10
C PRO A 24 -7.65 4.53 3.09
N TYR A 25 -7.84 5.76 2.60
CA TYR A 25 -6.92 6.38 1.63
C TYR A 25 -5.59 6.80 2.25
N GLU A 26 -5.60 7.26 3.51
CA GLU A 26 -4.37 7.54 4.25
C GLU A 26 -3.58 6.25 4.50
N PHE A 27 -4.29 5.16 4.79
CA PHE A 27 -3.68 3.85 4.95
C PHE A 27 -3.08 3.32 3.64
N GLU A 28 -3.76 3.46 2.51
CA GLU A 28 -3.21 3.17 1.17
C GLU A 28 -1.93 3.97 0.90
N ASN A 29 -1.94 5.28 1.20
CA ASN A 29 -0.77 6.14 1.00
C ASN A 29 0.42 5.70 1.89
N MET A 30 0.16 5.36 3.15
CA MET A 30 1.18 4.82 4.05
C MET A 30 1.78 3.52 3.50
N VAL A 31 0.95 2.61 2.98
CA VAL A 31 1.42 1.35 2.36
C VAL A 31 2.27 1.62 1.11
N ALA A 32 1.86 2.56 0.25
CA ALA A 32 2.65 2.96 -0.93
C ALA A 32 4.04 3.49 -0.54
N GLN A 33 4.11 4.33 0.51
CA GLN A 33 5.38 4.82 1.05
C GLN A 33 6.24 3.69 1.62
N MET A 34 5.63 2.75 2.35
CA MET A 34 6.33 1.58 2.87
C MET A 34 6.93 0.74 1.71
N LEU A 35 6.21 0.55 0.61
CA LEU A 35 6.69 -0.21 -0.55
C LEU A 35 7.91 0.48 -1.21
N HIS A 36 7.84 1.81 -1.39
CA HIS A 36 8.98 2.62 -1.83
C HIS A 36 10.19 2.44 -0.89
N CYS A 37 10.00 2.56 0.43
CA CYS A 37 11.06 2.30 1.43
C CYS A 37 11.65 0.89 1.33
N LYS A 38 10.82 -0.10 1.00
CA LYS A 38 11.26 -1.49 0.80
C LYS A 38 11.96 -1.70 -0.54
N GLY A 39 12.09 -0.67 -1.38
CA GLY A 39 12.85 -0.69 -2.63
C GLY A 39 12.02 -1.04 -3.87
N TRP A 40 10.69 -1.00 -3.79
CA TRP A 40 9.82 -1.13 -4.95
C TRP A 40 9.96 0.10 -5.86
N LYS A 41 9.65 -0.07 -7.14
CA LYS A 41 9.78 0.97 -8.17
C LYS A 41 8.43 1.34 -8.74
N ASN A 42 8.30 2.60 -9.16
CA ASN A 42 7.11 3.17 -9.78
C ASN A 42 5.82 2.81 -9.02
N VAL A 43 5.85 2.96 -7.69
CA VAL A 43 4.68 2.70 -6.84
C VAL A 43 3.73 3.90 -6.91
N GLU A 44 2.52 3.65 -7.40
CA GLU A 44 1.49 4.64 -7.71
C GLU A 44 0.15 4.21 -7.09
N LEU A 45 -0.56 5.15 -6.47
CA LEU A 45 -1.95 4.97 -6.03
C LEU A 45 -2.88 5.04 -7.25
N THR A 46 -3.92 4.22 -7.28
CA THR A 46 -4.92 4.27 -8.34
C THR A 46 -6.03 5.29 -8.05
N SER A 47 -6.85 5.55 -9.06
CA SER A 47 -8.02 6.43 -8.92
C SER A 47 -9.06 5.81 -7.97
N ARG A 48 -9.48 6.60 -6.98
CA ARG A 48 -10.46 6.24 -5.93
C ARG A 48 -11.82 5.74 -6.44
N SER A 49 -12.17 6.07 -7.68
CA SER A 49 -13.37 5.56 -8.35
C SER A 49 -12.95 4.52 -9.40
N ALA A 50 -13.48 3.29 -9.28
CA ALA A 50 -13.34 2.20 -10.26
C ALA A 50 -11.99 1.45 -10.30
N ASP A 51 -11.24 1.42 -9.20
CA ASP A 51 -10.00 0.63 -9.08
C ASP A 51 -10.18 -0.88 -9.32
N LYS A 52 -11.39 -1.42 -9.12
CA LYS A 52 -11.69 -2.86 -9.15
C LYS A 52 -10.79 -3.66 -8.20
N GLY A 53 -10.45 -3.10 -7.03
CA GLY A 53 -9.57 -3.73 -6.04
C GLY A 53 -8.07 -3.62 -6.36
N ARG A 54 -7.67 -2.63 -7.14
CA ARG A 54 -6.25 -2.34 -7.43
C ARG A 54 -5.93 -1.00 -6.80
N ASP A 55 -5.53 -0.97 -5.55
CA ASP A 55 -5.35 0.28 -4.80
C ASP A 55 -3.97 0.90 -5.09
N ILE A 56 -2.97 0.03 -5.33
CA ILE A 56 -1.60 0.42 -5.67
C ILE A 56 -1.10 -0.41 -6.86
N ILE A 57 -0.35 0.23 -7.76
CA ILE A 57 0.41 -0.41 -8.85
C ILE A 57 1.89 -0.15 -8.60
N GLY A 58 2.72 -1.18 -8.71
CA GLY A 58 4.17 -1.00 -8.59
C GLY A 58 4.97 -2.14 -9.20
N TYR A 59 6.29 -2.02 -9.15
CA TYR A 59 7.23 -3.05 -9.59
C TYR A 59 8.04 -3.54 -8.40
N ASP A 60 8.07 -4.86 -8.22
CA ASP A 60 8.87 -5.47 -7.18
C ASP A 60 10.38 -5.39 -7.48
N LYS A 61 11.21 -5.87 -6.54
CA LYS A 61 12.68 -5.88 -6.71
C LYS A 61 13.18 -6.71 -7.89
N LYS A 62 12.34 -7.59 -8.46
CA LYS A 62 12.64 -8.42 -9.62
C LYS A 62 12.13 -7.80 -10.93
N GLY A 63 11.58 -6.58 -10.88
CA GLY A 63 11.02 -5.88 -12.03
C GLY A 63 9.65 -6.41 -12.48
N ARG A 64 8.96 -7.20 -11.65
CA ARG A 64 7.62 -7.71 -11.98
C ARG A 64 6.59 -6.66 -11.63
N LYS A 65 5.67 -6.37 -12.55
CA LYS A 65 4.52 -5.52 -12.29
C LYS A 65 3.54 -6.24 -11.35
N VAL A 66 3.14 -5.56 -10.29
CA VAL A 66 2.24 -6.09 -9.26
C VAL A 66 1.11 -5.10 -9.01
N TYR A 67 -0.10 -5.63 -8.92
CA TYR A 67 -1.29 -4.94 -8.45
C TYR A 67 -1.52 -5.30 -6.99
N ILE A 68 -1.77 -4.31 -6.15
CA ILE A 68 -1.85 -4.49 -4.70
C ILE A 68 -3.18 -3.94 -4.23
N GLU A 69 -3.93 -4.78 -3.52
CA GLU A 69 -5.13 -4.39 -2.78
C GLU A 69 -4.76 -4.18 -1.31
N VAL A 70 -5.25 -3.09 -0.72
CA VAL A 70 -4.98 -2.66 0.65
C VAL A 70 -6.29 -2.72 1.43
N LYS A 71 -6.30 -3.48 2.54
CA LYS A 71 -7.44 -3.58 3.45
C LYS A 71 -6.99 -3.36 4.89
N GLN A 72 -7.52 -2.32 5.51
CA GLN A 72 -7.31 -2.02 6.93
C GLN A 72 -8.33 -2.79 7.78
N HIS A 73 -7.87 -3.58 8.74
CA HIS A 73 -8.73 -4.31 9.68
C HIS A 73 -8.29 -4.05 11.12
N GLN A 74 -9.20 -3.57 11.97
CA GLN A 74 -8.93 -3.32 13.40
C GLN A 74 -8.96 -4.59 14.25
N LYS A 75 -9.56 -5.66 13.75
CA LYS A 75 -9.67 -6.96 14.44
C LYS A 75 -8.72 -7.97 13.81
N LYS A 76 -8.35 -8.99 14.59
CA LYS A 76 -7.53 -10.12 14.10
C LYS A 76 -8.13 -10.69 12.81
N ILE A 77 -7.31 -10.76 11.77
CA ILE A 77 -7.70 -11.36 10.50
C ILE A 77 -7.63 -12.88 10.65
N GLY A 78 -8.79 -13.54 10.60
CA GLY A 78 -8.90 -14.99 10.65
C GLY A 78 -8.82 -15.65 9.28
N ARG A 79 -8.65 -16.98 9.27
CA ARG A 79 -8.60 -17.81 8.05
C ARG A 79 -9.72 -17.53 7.03
N PRO A 80 -10.99 -17.31 7.42
CA PRO A 80 -12.05 -17.05 6.45
C PRO A 80 -11.83 -15.79 5.60
N ILE A 81 -11.29 -14.72 6.20
CA ILE A 81 -11.02 -13.47 5.50
C ILE A 81 -9.88 -13.65 4.50
N ILE A 82 -8.80 -14.34 4.91
CA ILE A 82 -7.67 -14.65 4.04
C ILE A 82 -8.11 -15.50 2.83
N GLN A 83 -8.96 -16.50 3.04
CA GLN A 83 -9.47 -17.35 1.96
C GLN A 83 -10.32 -16.58 0.96
N LYS A 84 -11.18 -15.67 1.45
CA LYS A 84 -11.97 -14.79 0.59
C LYS A 84 -11.07 -13.89 -0.28
N LEU A 85 -10.05 -13.28 0.31
CA LEU A 85 -9.08 -12.45 -0.43
C LEU A 85 -8.27 -13.29 -1.43
N HIS A 86 -7.86 -14.50 -1.06
CA HIS A 86 -7.15 -15.39 -2.00
C HIS A 86 -8.02 -15.79 -3.19
N SER A 87 -9.33 -16.02 -2.98
CA SER A 87 -10.24 -16.45 -4.05
C SER A 87 -10.49 -15.40 -5.13
N ILE A 88 -10.23 -14.12 -4.86
CA ILE A 88 -10.41 -13.02 -5.81
C ILE A 88 -9.10 -12.61 -6.52
N MET A 89 -7.95 -13.16 -6.10
CA MET A 89 -6.63 -12.88 -6.68
C MET A 89 -6.15 -13.95 -7.69
N VAL A 90 -7.05 -14.82 -8.16
CA VAL A 90 -6.78 -15.90 -9.13
C VAL A 90 -7.29 -15.52 -10.52
#